data_AF-A0A5K0VQK9-F1
#
_entry.id   AF-A0A5K0VQK9-F1
#
_cell.length_a   1.000
_cell.length_b   1.000
_cell.length_c   1.000
_cell.angle_alpha   90.00
_cell.angle_beta   90.00
_cell.angle_gamma   90.00
#
_symmetry.space_group_name_H-M   'P 1'
#
loop_
_entity.id
_entity.type
_entity.pdbx_description
1 polymer ?
#
loop_
_entity_poly.entity_id
_entity_poly.type
_entity_poly.pdbx_seq_one_letter_code
_entity_poly.pdbx_strand_id
1 'polypeptide(L)' 'CKFCGRDGSVLMIPGRGRAVTDEDSESGKFVPIMMFDCRGFEPTGFSFRDGWTAES' A
#
# COMPACT_ATOMS: atom_id res chain seq x y z
N CYS A 1 0.44 16.96 -12.44
CA CYS A 1 -0.75 17.35 -11.63
C CYS A 1 -1.70 18.14 -12.52
N LYS A 2 -3.00 17.78 -12.60
CA LYS A 2 -3.95 18.45 -13.52
C LYS A 2 -4.25 19.91 -13.17
N PHE A 3 -4.13 20.29 -11.89
CA PHE A 3 -4.41 21.66 -11.43
C PHE A 3 -3.19 22.59 -11.58
N CYS A 4 -2.02 22.17 -11.10
CA CYS A 4 -0.83 23.05 -11.03
C CYS A 4 0.31 22.69 -11.99
N GLY A 5 0.12 21.71 -12.88
CA GLY A 5 1.13 21.29 -13.86
C GLY A 5 2.34 20.54 -13.30
N ARG A 6 2.55 20.51 -11.98
CA ARG A 6 3.72 19.88 -11.36
C ARG A 6 3.77 18.36 -11.60
N ASP A 7 4.94 17.85 -11.96
CA ASP A 7 5.22 16.42 -12.07
C ASP A 7 5.50 15.77 -10.71
N GLY A 8 5.25 14.46 -10.63
CA GLY A 8 5.50 13.67 -9.44
C GLY A 8 5.40 12.17 -9.73
N SER A 9 5.73 11.35 -8.74
CA SER A 9 5.76 9.89 -8.87
C SER A 9 5.24 9.20 -7.61
N VAL A 10 4.68 8.01 -7.80
CA VAL A 10 4.36 7.05 -6.73
C VAL A 10 4.93 5.71 -7.17
N LEU A 11 5.97 5.25 -6.50
CA LEU A 11 6.68 4.02 -6.86
C LEU A 11 6.60 3.04 -5.69
N MET A 12 6.13 1.81 -5.94
CA MET A 12 6.18 0.77 -4.91
C MET A 12 7.64 0.42 -4.63
N ILE A 13 8.01 0.32 -3.35
CA ILE A 13 9.35 -0.10 -2.94
C ILE A 13 9.36 -1.63 -2.82
N PRO A 14 10.05 -2.37 -3.70
CA PRO A 14 10.08 -3.82 -3.63
C PRO A 14 10.74 -4.31 -2.33
N GLY A 15 10.28 -5.45 -1.83
CA GLY A 15 10.79 -6.03 -0.57
C GLY A 15 10.35 -5.28 0.70
N ARG A 16 9.45 -4.28 0.58
CA ARG A 16 8.79 -3.63 1.73
C ARG A 16 7.35 -4.09 1.84
N GLY A 17 6.92 -4.36 3.07
CA GLY A 17 5.64 -5.00 3.35
C GLY A 17 5.79 -6.52 3.45
N ARG A 18 4.71 -7.20 3.83
CA ARG A 18 4.63 -8.66 3.93
C ARG A 18 3.20 -9.14 3.79
N ALA A 19 3.03 -10.43 3.54
CA ALA A 19 1.72 -11.08 3.63
C ALA A 19 1.14 -10.90 5.04
N VAL A 20 -0.18 -10.76 5.10
CA VAL A 20 -0.94 -10.77 6.35
C VAL A 20 -1.08 -12.21 6.81
N THR A 21 -0.86 -12.45 8.10
CA THR A 21 -0.93 -13.78 8.72
C THR A 21 -2.20 -13.93 9.56
N ASP A 22 -2.48 -15.15 10.02
CA ASP A 22 -3.58 -15.38 10.96
C ASP A 22 -3.33 -14.66 12.29
N GLU A 23 -2.08 -14.68 12.80
CA GLU A 23 -1.73 -13.97 14.02
C GLU A 23 -1.96 -12.46 13.92
N ASP A 24 -1.74 -11.87 12.74
CA ASP A 24 -2.05 -10.47 12.49
C ASP A 24 -3.54 -10.18 12.57
N SER A 25 -4.33 -11.06 11.96
CA SER A 25 -5.79 -10.96 11.94
C SER A 25 -6.35 -11.05 13.35
N GLU A 26 -5.84 -11.98 14.15
CA GLU A 26 -6.19 -12.14 15.57
C GLU A 26 -5.74 -10.95 16.43
N SER A 27 -4.61 -10.31 16.08
CA SER A 27 -4.08 -9.19 16.85
C SER A 27 -4.97 -7.94 16.82
N GLY A 28 -5.82 -7.80 15.80
CA GLY A 28 -6.66 -6.62 15.56
C GLY A 28 -5.87 -5.32 15.30
N LYS A 29 -4.55 -5.42 15.05
CA LYS A 29 -3.66 -4.28 14.82
C LYS A 29 -3.50 -4.00 13.33
N PHE A 30 -3.12 -2.77 13.02
CA PHE A 30 -2.73 -2.41 11.64
C PHE A 30 -1.44 -3.11 11.23
N VAL A 31 -1.44 -3.66 10.02
CA VAL A 31 -0.28 -4.34 9.44
C VAL A 31 0.18 -3.63 8.16
N PRO A 32 1.46 -3.23 8.07
CA PRO A 32 2.00 -2.62 6.86
C PRO A 32 2.27 -3.71 5.80
N ILE A 33 1.46 -3.72 4.75
CA ILE A 33 1.52 -4.72 3.66
C ILE A 33 2.29 -4.24 2.42
N MET A 34 2.54 -2.94 2.28
CA MET A 34 3.29 -2.34 1.17
C MET A 34 3.83 -0.95 1.56
N MET A 35 4.81 -0.45 0.80
CA MET A 35 5.37 0.89 0.99
C MET A 35 5.63 1.56 -0.36
N PHE A 36 5.45 2.88 -0.42
CA PHE A 36 5.65 3.68 -1.64
C PHE A 36 6.67 4.79 -1.41
N ASP A 37 7.54 5.05 -2.39
CA ASP A 37 8.29 6.31 -2.53
C ASP A 37 7.40 7.31 -3.29
N CYS A 38 6.98 8.36 -2.58
CA CYS A 38 6.04 9.35 -3.06
C CYS A 38 6.74 10.71 -3.23
N ARG A 39 6.74 11.25 -4.45
CA ARG A 39 7.35 12.56 -4.76
C ARG A 39 6.32 13.46 -5.41
N GLY A 40 5.91 14.52 -4.71
CA GLY A 40 4.94 15.49 -5.21
C GLY A 40 3.47 15.03 -5.15
N PHE A 41 3.21 13.82 -4.65
CA PHE A 41 1.87 13.26 -4.42
C PHE A 41 1.84 12.54 -3.07
N GLU A 42 0.64 12.42 -2.48
CA GLU A 42 0.40 11.62 -1.28
C GLU A 42 -0.88 10.79 -1.48
N PRO A 43 -0.89 9.49 -1.15
CA PRO A 43 -2.10 8.68 -1.16
C PRO A 43 -3.03 9.07 -0.01
N THR A 44 -4.30 9.37 -0.30
CA THR A 44 -5.30 9.75 0.72
C THR A 44 -6.27 8.62 1.06
N GLY A 45 -6.19 7.50 0.33
CA GLY A 45 -7.09 6.37 0.51
C GLY A 45 -6.58 5.13 -0.21
N PHE A 46 -7.15 4.00 0.18
CA PHE A 46 -6.84 2.70 -0.39
C PHE A 46 -8.14 1.95 -0.68
N SER A 47 -8.18 1.20 -1.78
CA SER A 47 -9.31 0.37 -2.17
C SER A 47 -8.79 -1.03 -2.46
N PHE A 48 -9.29 -2.01 -1.70
CA PHE A 48 -9.07 -3.41 -1.99
C PHE A 48 -9.75 -3.74 -3.31
N ARG A 49 -8.96 -4.23 -4.27
CA ARG A 49 -9.42 -4.77 -5.55
C ARG A 49 -9.23 -6.28 -5.56
N ASP A 50 -9.67 -6.94 -6.63
CA ASP A 50 -9.46 -8.36 -6.85
C ASP A 50 -7.96 -8.72 -6.98
N GLY A 51 -7.64 -10.01 -6.86
CA GLY A 51 -6.28 -10.54 -7.05
C GLY A 51 -5.53 -10.88 -5.76
N TRP A 52 -6.16 -10.73 -4.59
CA TRP A 52 -5.63 -11.28 -3.34
C TRP A 52 -5.63 -12.80 -3.37
N THR A 53 -4.62 -13.39 -2.76
CA THR A 53 -4.49 -14.83 -2.55
C THR A 53 -4.29 -15.10 -1.07
N ALA A 54 -4.76 -16.26 -0.63
CA ALA A 54 -4.64 -16.72 0.75
C ALA A 54 -4.41 -18.23 0.74
N GLU A 55 -3.70 -18.71 1.76
CA GLU A 55 -3.44 -20.12 2.03
C GLU A 55 -3.85 -20.42 3.47
N SER A 56 -4.17 -21.68 3.76
CA SER A 56 -4.60 -22.19 5.06
C SER A 56 -3.59 -23.17 5.64
#